data_AF-A0A1C0U6S0-F1
#
_entry.id   AF-A0A1C0U6S0-F1
#
_cell.length_a   1.000
_cell.length_b   1.000
_cell.length_c   1.000
_cell.angle_alpha   90.00
_cell.angle_beta   90.00
_cell.angle_gamma   90.00
#
_symmetry.space_group_name_H-M   'P 1'
#
loop_
_entity.id
_entity.type
_entity.pdbx_description
1 polymer ?
#
loop_
_entity_poly.entity_id
_entity_poly.type
_entity_poly.pdbx_seq_one_letter_code
_entity_poly.pdbx_strand_id
1 'polypeptide(L)' 'MELEKLLSEIRDVKNDIECIEHVIYLKADGLCISVINEPRFYAQADNELLIDALNSKKIELTKRLNKLNEAKKILKK' A
#
# COMPACT_ATOMS: atom_id res chain seq x y z
N MET A 1 20.34 -9.19 14.22
CA MET A 1 18.96 -9.34 14.71
C MET A 1 18.12 -8.07 14.60
N GLU A 2 18.42 -6.96 15.29
CA GLU A 2 17.54 -5.76 15.22
C GLU A 2 17.53 -5.10 13.83
N LEU A 3 18.69 -5.01 13.18
CA LEU A 3 18.79 -4.51 11.80
C LEU A 3 18.02 -5.38 10.80
N GLU A 4 18.02 -6.70 10.97
CA GLU A 4 17.31 -7.64 10.09
C GLU A 4 15.79 -7.51 10.25
N LYS A 5 15.29 -7.37 11.48
CA LYS A 5 13.87 -7.08 11.75
C LYS A 5 13.44 -5.78 11.09
N LEU A 6 14.26 -4.73 11.22
CA LEU A 6 13.98 -3.43 10.61
C LEU A 6 14.01 -3.48 9.08
N LEU A 7 14.91 -4.27 8.48
CA LEU A 7 14.95 -4.50 7.04
C LEU A 7 13.75 -5.30 6.54
N SER A 8 13.25 -6.26 7.32
CA SER A 8 12.02 -6.99 7.03
C SER A 8 10.83 -6.04 7.02
N GLU A 9 10.66 -5.25 8.07
CA GLU A 9 9.54 -4.31 8.17
C GLU A 9 9.55 -3.27 7.03
N ILE A 10 10.73 -2.77 6.64
CA ILE A 10 10.87 -1.89 5.46
C ILE A 10 10.42 -2.59 4.17
N ARG A 11 10.72 -3.88 4.02
CA ARG A 11 10.32 -4.66 2.84
C ARG A 11 8.81 -4.85 2.82
N ASP A 12 8.22 -5.21 3.95
CA ASP A 12 6.79 -5.46 4.08
C ASP A 12 5.99 -4.18 3.77
N VAL A 13 6.39 -3.04 4.36
CA VAL A 13 5.74 -1.74 4.10
C VAL A 13 5.87 -1.31 2.63
N LYS A 14 6.98 -1.64 1.96
CA LYS A 14 7.14 -1.38 0.51
C LYS A 14 6.21 -2.23 -0.33
N ASN A 15 6.11 -3.53 -0.02
CA ASN A 15 5.21 -4.45 -0.71
C ASN A 15 3.75 -4.02 -0.54
N ASP A 16 3.36 -3.56 0.66
CA ASP A 16 2.00 -3.05 0.91
C ASP A 16 1.69 -1.80 0.07
N ILE A 17 2.65 -0.87 -0.06
CA ILE A 17 2.50 0.31 -0.92
C ILE A 17 2.35 -0.08 -2.39
N GLU A 18 3.19 -0.99 -2.89
CA GLU A 18 3.14 -1.46 -4.28
C GLU A 18 1.83 -2.19 -4.59
N CYS A 19 1.33 -3.00 -3.65
CA CYS A 19 0.03 -3.66 -3.75
C CYS A 19 -1.11 -2.63 -3.86
N ILE A 20 -1.09 -1.59 -3.02
CA ILE A 20 -2.08 -0.50 -3.08
C ILE A 20 -2.02 0.24 -4.41
N GLU A 21 -0.83 0.57 -4.90
CA GLU A 21 -0.64 1.23 -6.20
C GLU A 21 -1.19 0.38 -7.35
N HIS A 22 -0.94 -0.93 -7.31
CA HIS A 22 -1.45 -1.88 -8.31
C HIS A 22 -2.98 -1.96 -8.28
N VAL A 23 -3.60 -1.99 -7.10
CA VAL A 23 -5.07 -1.99 -6.97
C VAL A 23 -5.67 -0.69 -7.50
N ILE A 24 -5.09 0.46 -7.15
CA ILE A 24 -5.55 1.77 -7.68
C ILE A 24 -5.43 1.79 -9.20
N TYR A 25 -4.32 1.34 -9.76
CA TYR A 25 -4.08 1.28 -11.20
C TYR A 25 -5.10 0.41 -11.93
N LEU A 26 -5.34 -0.83 -11.45
CA LEU A 26 -6.33 -1.73 -12.03
C LEU A 26 -7.76 -1.16 -11.97
N LYS A 27 -8.10 -0.45 -10.89
CA LYS A 27 -9.39 0.21 -10.74
C LYS A 27 -9.54 1.44 -11.65
N ALA A 28 -8.47 2.21 -11.84
CA ALA A 28 -8.45 3.40 -12.69
C ALA A 28 -8.57 3.06 -14.19
N ASP A 29 -7.92 1.97 -14.64
CA ASP A 29 -7.96 1.54 -16.04
C ASP A 29 -9.28 0.83 -16.43
N GLY A 30 -10.24 0.71 -15.50
CA GLY A 30 -11.49 -0.01 -15.76
C GLY A 30 -11.28 -1.50 -16.07
N LEU A 31 -10.08 -2.04 -15.80
CA LEU A 31 -9.75 -3.46 -15.79
C LEU A 31 -10.54 -4.09 -14.65
N CYS A 32 -11.78 -4.40 -15.00
CA CYS A 32 -12.82 -4.88 -14.13
C CYS A 32 -12.25 -6.03 -13.29
N ILE A 33 -12.42 -5.91 -11.98
CA ILE A 33 -12.25 -6.99 -11.00
C ILE A 33 -13.34 -8.06 -11.27
N SER A 34 -13.30 -8.63 -12.46
CA SER A 34 -13.98 -9.87 -12.83
C SER A 34 -13.09 -11.08 -12.47
N VAL A 35 -11.85 -10.83 -12.03
CA VAL A 35 -10.89 -11.84 -11.57
C VAL A 35 -10.97 -12.08 -10.05
N ILE A 36 -11.57 -11.18 -9.28
CA ILE A 36 -11.84 -11.41 -7.85
C ILE A 36 -13.35 -11.56 -7.70
N ASN A 37 -13.82 -12.82 -7.70
CA ASN A 37 -15.22 -13.24 -7.54
C ASN A 37 -15.82 -12.81 -6.19
N GLU A 38 -16.04 -11.51 -5.95
CA GLU A 38 -16.89 -11.04 -4.86
C GLU A 38 -17.99 -10.10 -5.37
N PRO A 39 -19.29 -10.47 -5.27
CA PRO A 39 -20.40 -9.74 -5.86
C PRO A 39 -20.71 -8.37 -5.22
N ARG A 40 -19.86 -7.85 -4.32
CA ARG A 40 -20.22 -6.73 -3.43
C ARG A 40 -19.76 -5.34 -3.90
N PHE A 41 -19.01 -5.23 -5.00
CA PHE A 41 -18.42 -3.94 -5.45
C PHE A 41 -19.03 -3.41 -6.75
N TYR A 42 -20.36 -3.47 -6.88
CA TYR A 42 -21.09 -3.01 -8.06
C TYR A 42 -21.81 -1.65 -7.87
N ALA A 43 -21.26 -0.73 -7.06
CA ALA A 43 -21.65 0.68 -7.14
C ALA A 43 -20.44 1.51 -7.61
N GLN A 44 -20.62 2.27 -8.68
CA GLN A 44 -19.60 3.17 -9.23
C GLN A 44 -19.12 4.21 -8.19
N ALA A 45 -19.98 4.57 -7.23
CA ALA A 45 -19.67 5.41 -6.08
C ALA A 45 -18.69 4.76 -5.08
N ASP A 46 -18.59 3.43 -5.04
CA ASP A 46 -17.68 2.70 -4.14
C ASP A 46 -16.24 2.71 -4.65
N ASN A 47 -16.00 2.89 -5.96
CA ASN A 47 -14.65 2.90 -6.52
C ASN A 47 -13.88 4.19 -6.17
N GLU A 48 -14.52 5.36 -6.23
CA GLU A 48 -13.88 6.62 -5.84
C GLU A 48 -13.55 6.63 -4.35
N LEU A 49 -14.50 6.23 -3.49
CA LEU A 49 -14.28 6.10 -2.05
C LEU A 49 -13.18 5.07 -1.72
N LEU A 50 -13.13 3.96 -2.45
CA LEU A 50 -12.07 2.95 -2.29
C LEU A 50 -10.70 3.49 -2.72
N ILE A 51 -10.62 4.21 -3.84
CA ILE A 51 -9.37 4.84 -4.31
C ILE A 51 -8.89 5.88 -3.30
N ASP A 52 -9.79 6.70 -2.74
CA ASP A 52 -9.45 7.69 -1.71
C ASP A 52 -8.98 7.04 -0.40
N ALA A 53 -9.62 5.95 0.02
CA ALA A 53 -9.19 5.17 1.18
C ALA A 53 -7.81 4.53 0.95
N LEU A 54 -7.57 3.97 -0.24
CA LEU A 54 -6.29 3.39 -0.64
C LEU A 54 -5.20 4.46 -0.71
N ASN A 55 -5.48 5.64 -1.28
CA ASN A 55 -4.56 6.77 -1.30
C ASN A 55 -4.23 7.25 0.11
N SER A 56 -5.22 7.34 1.00
CA SER A 56 -5.01 7.69 2.41
C SER A 56 -4.10 6.67 3.10
N LYS A 57 -4.31 5.38 2.84
CA LYS A 57 -3.46 4.31 3.39
C LYS A 57 -2.04 4.34 2.84
N LYS A 58 -1.88 4.61 1.54
CA LYS A 58 -0.57 4.81 0.90
C LYS A 58 0.22 5.93 1.56
N ILE A 59 -0.43 7.06 1.86
CA ILE A 59 0.22 8.21 2.55
C ILE A 59 0.70 7.80 3.95
N GLU A 60 -0.13 7.07 4.71
CA GLU A 60 0.22 6.55 6.04
C GLU A 60 1.45 5.62 5.98
N LEU A 61 1.43 4.65 5.08
CA LEU A 61 2.52 3.69 4.90
C LEU A 61 3.81 4.39 4.43
N THR A 62 3.70 5.38 3.54
CA THR A 62 4.86 6.18 3.08
C THR A 62 5.50 6.93 4.25
N LYS A 63 4.69 7.54 5.13
CA LYS A 63 5.21 8.18 6.37
C LYS A 63 5.89 7.16 7.28
N ARG A 64 5.32 5.97 7.44
CA ARG A 64 5.94 4.88 8.23
C ARG A 64 7.27 4.43 7.62
N LEU A 65 7.32 4.25 6.31
CA LEU A 65 8.53 3.87 5.58
C LEU A 65 9.66 4.91 5.77
N ASN A 66 9.33 6.20 5.74
CA ASN A 66 10.30 7.26 5.99
C ASN A 66 10.89 7.17 7.40
N LYS A 67 10.03 6.99 8.43
CA LYS A 67 10.49 6.80 9.82
C LYS A 67 11.39 5.56 9.97
N LEU A 68 11.03 4.44 9.34
CA LEU A 68 11.85 3.23 9.36
C LEU A 68 13.20 3.43 8.66
N ASN A 69 13.23 4.16 7.55
CA ASN A 69 14.47 4.50 6.86
C ASN A 69 15.36 5.47 7.67
N GLU A 70 14.78 6.40 8.43
CA GLU A 70 15.53 7.25 9.36
C GLU A 70 16.13 6.41 10.50
N ALA A 71 15.35 5.53 11.11
CA ALA A 71 15.84 4.59 12.13
C ALA A 71 16.98 3.71 11.58
N LYS A 72 16.86 3.23 10.33
CA LYS A 72 17.92 2.50 9.62
C LYS A 72 19.21 3.31 9.49
N LYS A 73 19.11 4.60 9.16
CA LYS A 73 20.27 5.48 8.99
C LYS A 73 21.00 5.69 10.32
N ILE A 74 20.25 5.81 11.42
CA ILE A 74 20.81 5.96 12.77
C ILE A 74 21.53 4.68 13.20
N LEU A 75 20.94 3.50 12.96
CA LEU A 75 21.53 2.19 13.28
C LEU A 75 22.78 1.82 12.47
N LYS A 76 23.00 2.48 11.33
CA LYS A 76 24.21 2.29 10.49
C LYS A 76 25.38 3.19 10.88
N LYS A 77 25.19 4.09 11.85
CA LYS A 77 26.19 5.03 12.35
C LYS A 77 26.92 4.44 13.56
#